data_AF-A0A1W0VXG8-F1
#
_entry.id   AF-A0A1W0VXG8-F1
#
_cell.length_a   1.000
_cell.length_b   1.000
_cell.length_c   1.000
_cell.angle_alpha   90.00
_cell.angle_beta   90.00
_cell.angle_gamma   90.00
#
_symmetry.space_group_name_H-M   'P 1'
#
loop_
_entity.id
_entity.type
_entity.pdbx_description
1 polymer ?
#
loop_
_entity_poly.entity_id
_entity_poly.type
_entity_poly.pdbx_seq_one_letter_code
_entity_poly.pdbx_strand_id
1 'polypeptide(L)'
;MRTNPTTSRPGVSTIEEKSVGRIDQIIGPVLDITFPPGKLPYIYNALIVKSQDTADKQINMTFGGATLGRIFNVLGEPIDNLGPVDTSATFPIHRSAPAFIELDTKLSIFETGIKVVDLLAPYRRGGKIGLFGGGGRSR
;
A
#
# COMPACT_ATOMS: atom_id res chain seq x y z
N MET A 1 -2.37 -34.62 24.80
CA MET A 1 -3.42 -33.62 24.50
C MET A 1 -2.97 -32.26 25.04
N ARG A 2 -2.52 -31.36 24.16
CA ARG A 2 -2.21 -29.95 24.49
C ARG A 2 -2.91 -29.10 23.44
N THR A 3 -4.06 -28.53 23.79
CA THR A 3 -4.83 -27.62 22.94
C THR A 3 -4.25 -26.22 23.11
N ASN A 4 -3.63 -25.67 22.06
CA ASN A 4 -3.24 -24.26 22.04
C ASN A 4 -4.50 -23.38 21.98
N PRO A 5 -4.62 -22.33 22.79
CA PRO A 5 -5.71 -21.38 22.65
C PRO A 5 -5.46 -20.53 21.40
N THR A 6 -6.36 -20.66 20.42
CA THR A 6 -6.50 -19.76 19.28
C THR A 6 -6.70 -18.34 19.80
N THR A 7 -5.66 -17.50 19.76
CA THR A 7 -5.83 -16.06 19.97
C THR A 7 -6.51 -15.50 18.72
N SER A 8 -7.84 -15.38 18.80
CA SER A 8 -8.61 -14.56 17.89
C SER A 8 -8.02 -13.15 17.91
N ARG A 9 -7.54 -12.69 16.75
CA ARG A 9 -7.10 -11.31 16.57
C ARG A 9 -8.28 -10.40 16.94
N PRO A 10 -8.18 -9.51 17.93
CA PRO A 10 -9.21 -8.52 18.15
C PRO A 10 -9.23 -7.61 16.92
N GLY A 11 -10.35 -7.59 16.21
CA GLY A 11 -10.68 -6.50 15.31
C GLY A 11 -10.80 -5.25 16.16
N VAL A 12 -9.76 -4.42 16.13
CA VAL A 12 -9.73 -3.12 16.82
C VAL A 12 -10.24 -2.08 15.85
N SER A 13 -11.56 -1.99 15.74
CA SER A 13 -12.23 -0.73 15.39
C SER A 13 -12.34 0.08 16.69
N THR A 14 -11.22 0.60 17.18
CA THR A 14 -11.20 1.54 18.31
C THR A 14 -10.85 2.91 17.76
N ILE A 15 -11.74 3.86 18.04
CA ILE A 15 -11.63 5.28 17.70
C ILE A 15 -10.26 5.77 18.18
N GLU A 16 -9.33 5.98 17.25
CA GLU A 16 -8.00 6.50 17.59
C GLU A 16 -8.19 7.94 18.10
N GLU A 17 -7.97 8.15 19.40
CA GLU A 17 -7.81 9.50 19.93
C GLU A 17 -6.68 10.18 19.16
N LYS A 18 -7.02 11.28 18.50
CA LYS A 18 -6.10 12.15 17.76
C LYS A 18 -4.91 12.52 18.64
N SER A 19 -3.81 11.78 18.47
CA SER A 19 -2.61 11.90 19.28
C SER A 19 -1.74 12.98 18.69
N VAL A 20 -1.66 14.13 19.36
CA VAL A 20 -0.90 15.29 18.89
C VAL A 20 0.52 15.21 19.44
N GLY A 21 1.49 15.05 18.55
CA GLY A 21 2.93 15.12 18.84
C GLY A 21 3.54 16.48 18.49
N ARG A 22 4.80 16.67 18.88
CA ARG A 22 5.64 17.81 18.48
C ARG A 22 6.84 17.31 17.68
N ILE A 23 7.22 18.04 16.63
CA ILE A 23 8.43 17.76 15.85
C ILE A 23 9.63 18.18 16.69
N ASP A 24 10.55 17.26 16.95
CA ASP A 24 11.78 17.50 17.71
C ASP A 24 12.94 17.87 16.76
N GLN A 25 13.07 17.11 15.66
CA GLN A 25 14.15 17.30 14.70
C GLN A 25 13.71 17.01 13.25
N ILE A 26 14.36 17.69 12.30
CA ILE A 26 14.21 17.45 10.87
C ILE A 26 15.60 17.22 10.27
N ILE A 27 15.85 16.02 9.73
CA ILE A 27 17.10 15.67 9.05
C ILE A 27 16.76 15.24 7.61
N GLY A 28 16.86 16.17 6.67
CA GLY A 28 16.50 15.93 5.28
C GLY A 28 15.01 15.52 5.15
N PRO A 29 14.69 14.35 4.54
CA PRO A 29 13.31 13.87 4.44
C PRO A 29 12.81 13.17 5.72
N VAL A 30 13.65 13.01 6.74
CA VAL A 30 13.32 12.31 7.99
C VAL A 30 12.91 13.31 9.06
N LEU A 31 11.75 13.09 9.69
CA LEU A 31 11.23 13.91 10.78
C LEU A 31 11.13 13.06 12.05
N ASP A 32 11.74 13.55 13.13
CA ASP A 32 11.63 12.95 14.45
C ASP A 32 10.51 13.65 15.23
N ILE A 33 9.53 12.87 15.68
CA ILE A 33 8.31 13.38 16.31
C ILE A 33 8.15 12.75 17.70
N THR A 34 8.02 13.62 18.71
CA THR A 34 7.80 13.21 20.09
C THR A 34 6.30 13.26 20.42
N PHE A 35 5.76 12.14 20.89
CA PHE A 35 4.38 12.02 21.38
C PHE A 35 4.34 11.89 22.91
N PRO A 36 3.25 12.32 23.56
CA PRO A 36 3.02 12.03 24.98
C PRO A 36 3.06 10.52 25.28
N PRO A 37 3.45 10.12 26.52
CA PRO A 37 3.58 8.72 26.88
C PRO A 37 2.25 7.97 26.71
N GLY A 38 2.30 6.80 26.05
CA GLY A 38 1.13 5.97 25.76
C GLY A 38 0.28 6.44 24.56
N LYS A 39 0.66 7.53 23.89
CA LYS A 39 -0.02 8.06 22.68
C LYS A 39 0.83 7.95 21.41
N LEU A 40 1.71 6.94 21.35
CA LEU A 40 2.50 6.67 20.17
C LEU A 40 1.62 5.98 19.12
N PRO A 41 1.49 6.56 17.91
CA PRO A 41 0.78 5.91 16.81
C PRO A 41 1.46 4.61 16.39
N TYR A 42 0.70 3.71 15.77
CA TYR A 42 1.28 2.49 15.21
C TYR A 42 2.27 2.81 14.09
N ILE A 43 3.29 1.95 13.95
CA ILE A 43 4.18 2.01 12.80
C ILE A 43 3.36 1.88 11.51
N TYR A 44 3.71 2.67 10.50
CA TYR A 44 2.97 2.83 9.24
C TYR A 44 1.63 3.61 9.32
N ASN A 45 1.29 4.20 10.46
CA ASN A 45 0.24 5.22 10.50
C ASN A 45 0.76 6.51 9.84
N ALA A 46 -0.08 7.13 9.00
CA ALA A 46 0.23 8.43 8.43
C ALA A 46 0.12 9.49 9.52
N LEU A 47 1.14 10.35 9.62
CA LEU A 47 1.15 11.50 10.50
C LEU A 47 0.94 12.75 9.67
N ILE A 48 0.04 13.63 10.12
CA ILE A 48 -0.19 14.90 9.45
C ILE A 48 0.41 16.02 10.26
N VAL A 49 1.31 16.74 9.60
CA VAL A 49 1.83 17.99 10.13
C VAL A 49 0.72 19.02 9.95
N LYS A 50 0.14 19.50 11.05
CA LYS A 50 -0.80 20.62 11.04
C LYS A 50 -0.08 21.91 10.66
N SER A 51 0.18 22.09 9.38
CA SER A 51 0.21 23.41 8.75
C SER A 51 -1.23 23.80 8.42
N GLN A 52 -1.51 25.06 8.08
CA GLN A 52 -2.88 25.61 7.94
C GLN A 52 -3.83 24.88 6.95
N ASP A 53 -3.43 23.78 6.29
CA ASP A 53 -4.14 23.29 5.10
C ASP A 53 -4.15 21.76 4.85
N THR A 54 -4.13 20.87 5.86
CA THR A 54 -4.27 19.41 5.57
C THR A 54 -4.95 18.59 6.69
N ALA A 55 -5.89 17.72 6.30
CA ALA A 55 -6.75 16.93 7.19
C ALA A 55 -6.27 15.49 7.39
N ASP A 56 -6.25 15.02 8.64
CA ASP A 56 -5.80 13.68 9.10
C ASP A 56 -6.43 12.51 8.34
N LYS A 57 -5.62 11.77 7.57
CA LYS A 57 -6.04 10.52 6.92
C LYS A 57 -4.89 9.52 6.86
N GLN A 58 -5.17 8.26 7.21
CA GLN A 58 -4.30 7.14 6.90
C GLN A 58 -4.05 7.09 5.38
N ILE A 59 -2.83 6.78 4.93
CA ILE A 59 -2.52 6.65 3.50
C ILE A 59 -3.29 5.47 2.90
N ASN A 60 -4.33 5.85 2.18
CA ASN A 60 -5.45 5.01 1.83
C ASN A 60 -5.74 5.25 0.36
N MET A 61 -5.64 4.19 -0.43
CA MET A 61 -5.82 4.26 -1.87
C MET A 61 -7.22 3.76 -2.24
N THR A 62 -7.88 4.49 -3.12
CA THR A 62 -9.12 4.03 -3.75
C THR A 62 -8.79 2.96 -4.78
N PHE A 63 -9.57 1.89 -4.83
CA PHE A 63 -9.46 0.87 -5.88
C PHE A 63 -10.84 0.58 -6.46
N GLY A 64 -10.92 0.35 -7.77
CA GLY A 64 -12.16 -0.08 -8.43
C GLY A 64 -12.12 0.11 -9.95
N GLY A 65 -13.24 -0.15 -10.62
CA GLY A 65 -13.37 0.14 -12.05
C GLY A 65 -13.20 1.63 -12.36
N ALA A 66 -13.64 2.51 -11.46
CA ALA A 66 -13.56 3.97 -11.60
C ALA A 66 -12.12 4.54 -11.55
N THR A 67 -11.14 3.78 -11.06
CA THR A 67 -9.73 4.21 -11.01
C THR A 67 -8.95 3.87 -12.28
N LEU A 68 -9.53 3.07 -13.20
CA LEU A 68 -8.87 2.70 -14.44
C LEU A 68 -8.71 3.91 -15.37
N GLY A 69 -7.49 4.13 -15.86
CA GLY A 69 -7.17 5.25 -16.77
C GLY A 69 -6.99 6.61 -16.07
N ARG A 70 -7.12 6.67 -14.74
CA ARG A 70 -6.90 7.86 -13.93
C ARG A 70 -5.46 7.89 -13.40
N ILE A 71 -4.92 9.09 -13.15
CA ILE A 71 -3.57 9.26 -12.59
C ILE A 71 -3.69 9.74 -11.14
N PHE A 72 -3.08 9.01 -10.22
CA PHE A 72 -3.10 9.32 -8.79
C PHE A 72 -1.69 9.58 -8.24
N ASN A 73 -1.61 10.42 -7.22
CA ASN A 73 -0.40 10.55 -6.40
C ASN A 73 -0.32 9.44 -5.32
N VAL A 74 0.78 9.43 -4.56
CA VAL A 74 1.03 8.45 -3.47
C VAL A 74 -0.01 8.55 -2.34
N LEU A 75 -0.67 9.70 -2.20
CA LEU A 75 -1.71 9.96 -1.20
C LEU A 75 -3.11 9.51 -1.66
N GLY A 76 -3.25 9.09 -2.92
CA GLY A 76 -4.51 8.64 -3.51
C GLY A 76 -5.36 9.75 -4.12
N GLU A 77 -4.80 10.93 -4.32
CA GLU A 77 -5.50 12.07 -4.92
C GLU A 77 -5.30 12.07 -6.45
N PRO A 78 -6.36 12.32 -7.23
CA PRO A 78 -6.25 12.40 -8.68
C PRO A 78 -5.49 13.65 -9.10
N ILE A 79 -4.48 13.51 -9.95
CA ILE A 79 -3.65 14.60 -10.49
C ILE A 79 -3.91 14.86 -11.99
N ASP A 80 -4.99 14.30 -12.51
CA ASP A 80 -5.33 14.30 -13.93
C ASP A 80 -6.32 15.40 -14.37
N ASN A 81 -6.68 16.33 -13.46
CA ASN A 81 -7.64 17.42 -13.71
C ASN A 81 -9.04 16.99 -14.20
N LEU A 82 -9.38 15.70 -14.13
CA LEU A 82 -10.66 15.13 -14.61
C LEU A 82 -11.75 15.11 -13.51
N GLY A 83 -11.61 15.94 -12.49
CA GLY A 83 -12.55 16.01 -11.36
C GLY A 83 -12.42 14.85 -10.37
N PRO A 84 -13.30 14.78 -9.35
CA PRO A 84 -13.27 13.72 -8.35
C PRO A 84 -13.60 12.34 -8.95
N VAL A 85 -13.08 11.29 -8.33
CA VAL A 85 -13.32 9.89 -8.70
C VAL A 85 -14.36 9.30 -7.75
N ASP A 86 -15.33 8.54 -8.28
CA ASP A 86 -16.28 7.79 -7.46
C ASP A 86 -15.55 6.72 -6.63
N THR A 87 -15.43 6.98 -5.33
CA THR A 87 -14.74 6.09 -4.40
C THR A 87 -15.70 5.02 -3.86
N SER A 88 -15.71 3.83 -4.45
CA SER A 88 -16.55 2.72 -3.94
C SER A 88 -15.96 2.08 -2.67
N ALA A 89 -14.64 1.86 -2.66
CA ALA A 89 -13.93 1.27 -1.54
C ALA A 89 -12.51 1.83 -1.47
N THR A 90 -12.07 2.10 -0.25
CA THR A 90 -10.74 2.60 0.05
C THR A 90 -9.98 1.54 0.85
N PHE A 91 -8.74 1.23 0.47
CA PHE A 91 -7.91 0.23 1.13
C PHE A 91 -6.57 0.83 1.60
N PRO A 92 -6.04 0.38 2.75
CA PRO A 92 -4.72 0.80 3.21
C PRO A 92 -3.63 0.23 2.31
N ILE A 93 -2.60 1.01 2.04
CA ILE A 93 -1.44 0.53 1.25
C ILE A 93 -0.59 -0.48 2.02
N HIS A 94 -0.63 -0.40 3.35
CA HIS A 94 0.04 -1.34 4.24
C HIS A 94 -0.90 -2.50 4.55
N ARG A 95 -0.60 -3.66 3.97
CA ARG A 95 -1.27 -4.92 4.27
C ARG A 95 -0.23 -6.01 4.56
N SER A 96 -0.58 -6.93 5.45
CA SER A 96 0.26 -8.11 5.67
C SER A 96 0.31 -8.96 4.40
N ALA A 97 1.41 -9.69 4.21
CA ALA A 97 1.48 -10.68 3.15
C ALA A 97 0.39 -11.75 3.33
N PRO A 98 -0.14 -12.32 2.24
CA PRO A 98 -1.08 -13.43 2.31
C PRO A 98 -0.53 -14.60 3.13
N ALA A 99 -1.42 -15.35 3.79
CA ALA A 99 -1.00 -16.51 4.57
C ALA A 99 -0.55 -17.66 3.66
N PHE A 100 0.30 -18.55 4.17
CA PHE A 100 0.81 -19.70 3.40
C PHE A 100 -0.30 -20.58 2.81
N ILE A 101 -1.45 -20.68 3.49
CA ILE A 101 -2.61 -21.47 3.09
C ILE A 101 -3.33 -20.85 1.87
N GLU A 102 -3.20 -19.54 1.69
CA GLU A 102 -3.83 -18.79 0.59
C GLU A 102 -2.97 -18.79 -0.67
N LEU A 103 -1.75 -19.34 -0.61
CA LEU A 103 -0.85 -19.39 -1.76
C LEU A 103 -1.30 -20.49 -2.74
N ASP A 104 -1.56 -20.10 -3.98
CA ASP A 104 -1.86 -21.04 -5.06
C ASP A 104 -0.54 -21.64 -5.61
N THR A 105 -0.48 -22.97 -5.67
CA THR A 105 0.67 -23.70 -6.24
C THR A 105 0.45 -24.07 -7.71
N LYS A 106 -0.69 -23.69 -8.32
CA LYS A 106 -0.97 -24.00 -9.73
C LYS A 106 0.04 -23.33 -10.65
N LEU A 107 0.74 -24.15 -11.41
CA LEU A 107 1.60 -23.70 -12.49
C LEU A 107 0.74 -23.44 -13.72
N SER A 108 0.55 -22.16 -14.06
CA SER A 108 -0.06 -21.76 -15.33
C SER A 108 0.82 -20.73 -16.04
N ILE A 109 0.97 -20.91 -17.36
CA ILE A 109 1.73 -20.01 -18.22
C ILE A 109 0.82 -18.85 -18.63
N PHE A 110 1.37 -17.64 -18.63
CA PHE A 110 0.74 -16.43 -19.15
C PHE A 110 1.33 -16.13 -20.53
N GLU A 111 0.56 -16.39 -21.58
CA GLU A 111 0.96 -16.14 -22.96
C GLU A 111 0.97 -14.63 -23.22
N THR A 112 2.14 -14.11 -23.59
CA THR A 112 2.34 -12.67 -23.79
C THR A 112 2.11 -12.23 -25.24
N GLY A 113 2.20 -13.16 -26.19
CA GLY A 113 2.21 -12.87 -27.63
C GLY A 113 3.57 -12.38 -28.14
N ILE A 114 4.58 -12.30 -27.27
CA ILE A 114 5.93 -11.86 -27.60
C ILE A 114 6.78 -13.12 -27.81
N LYS A 115 7.10 -13.43 -29.07
CA LYS A 115 7.79 -14.68 -29.45
C LYS A 115 9.03 -14.99 -28.61
N VAL A 116 9.87 -13.98 -28.38
CA VAL A 116 11.12 -14.17 -27.62
C VAL A 116 10.85 -14.51 -26.15
N VAL A 117 9.81 -13.92 -25.56
CA VAL A 117 9.43 -14.17 -24.16
C VAL A 117 8.75 -15.53 -24.05
N ASP A 118 7.74 -15.79 -24.89
CA ASP A 118 6.97 -17.03 -24.82
C ASP A 118 7.82 -18.27 -25.14
N LEU A 119 8.84 -18.13 -26.00
CA LEU A 119 9.74 -19.24 -26.35
C LEU A 119 10.89 -19.44 -25.36
N LEU A 120 11.55 -18.37 -24.90
CA LEU A 120 12.77 -18.49 -24.09
C LEU A 120 12.52 -18.39 -22.59
N ALA A 121 11.56 -17.57 -22.16
CA ALA A 121 11.31 -17.27 -20.75
C ALA A 121 9.81 -17.05 -20.50
N PRO A 122 8.97 -18.09 -20.64
CA PRO A 122 7.52 -17.96 -20.53
C PRO A 122 7.13 -17.46 -19.13
N TYR A 123 6.24 -16.49 -19.08
CA TYR A 123 5.79 -15.88 -17.82
C TYR A 123 4.80 -16.79 -17.09
N ARG A 124 4.91 -16.84 -15.76
CA ARG A 124 3.94 -17.56 -14.92
C ARG A 124 2.81 -16.62 -14.52
N ARG A 125 1.56 -17.07 -14.70
CA ARG A 125 0.39 -16.30 -14.25
C ARG A 125 0.41 -16.14 -12.73
N GLY A 126 0.26 -14.91 -12.26
CA GLY A 126 0.38 -14.57 -10.82
C GLY A 126 1.82 -14.60 -10.28
N GLY A 127 2.82 -14.86 -11.12
CA GLY A 127 4.23 -14.78 -10.76
C GLY A 127 4.76 -13.35 -10.72
N LYS A 128 5.92 -13.17 -10.10
CA LYS A 128 6.69 -11.91 -10.17
C LYS A 128 7.63 -11.98 -11.37
N ILE A 129 7.58 -10.96 -12.22
CA ILE A 129 8.42 -10.85 -13.43
C ILE A 129 9.39 -9.68 -13.21
N GLY A 130 10.68 -9.91 -13.44
CA GLY A 130 11.72 -8.89 -13.38
C GLY A 130 12.19 -8.53 -14.78
N LEU A 131 12.25 -7.24 -15.08
CA LEU A 131 12.68 -6.71 -16.37
C LEU A 131 13.92 -5.84 -16.16
N PHE A 132 15.05 -6.29 -16.70
CA PHE A 132 16.34 -5.64 -16.50
C PHE A 132 16.82 -4.99 -17.81
N GLY A 133 17.04 -3.68 -17.78
CA GLY A 133 17.48 -2.91 -18.95
C GLY A 133 18.19 -1.61 -18.58
N GLY A 134 19.28 -1.32 -19.28
CA GLY A 134 20.04 -0.06 -19.18
C GLY A 134 19.36 1.10 -19.91
N GLY A 135 19.80 2.34 -19.66
CA GLY A 135 19.26 3.52 -20.33
C GLY A 135 19.39 3.44 -21.85
N GLY A 136 18.29 3.73 -22.57
CA GLY A 136 18.25 3.68 -24.04
C GLY A 136 17.89 2.30 -24.63
N ARG A 137 17.71 1.26 -23.82
CA ARG A 137 17.07 0.00 -24.26
C ARG A 137 15.61 -0.02 -23.82
N SER A 138 14.72 -0.51 -24.68
CA SER A 138 13.30 -0.66 -24.36
C SER A 138 13.15 -1.54 -23.12
N ARG A 139 12.40 -1.06 -22.13
CA ARG A 139 12.01 -1.81 -20.93
C ARG A 139 10.68 -2.47 -21.24
#